data_AF-A0A957NXI8-F1
#
_entry.id   AF-A0A957NXI8-F1
#
_cell.length_a   1.000
_cell.length_b   1.000
_cell.length_c   1.000
_cell.angle_alpha   90.00
_cell.angle_beta   90.00
_cell.angle_gamma   90.00
#
_symmetry.space_group_name_H-M   'P 1'
#
loop_
_entity.id
_entity.type
_entity.pdbx_description
1 polymer ?
#
loop_
_entity_poly.entity_id
_entity_poly.type
_entity_poly.pdbx_seq_one_letter_code
_entity_poly.pdbx_strand_id
1 'polypeptide(L)'
;EVAAGQRWQPPMFGIPRKTADWNADIWGRIQRHGLAPFIYPHDETWPTDVGNAVVFRFGYGVNFSAHHLAYFERWRDQGATLLNPPTFYLDSKALLCALRLSSVREQIAATSSAALTALDRAIPETHLLGWEGANTLLSKLQEERTQWIIKFAGFDVDNQAWGGRSVQIGAQYSDTAWTALLKRSMHLPWPVVAQRMTPSLQIDMPYFDVAGAPALLPNGVTRLRSFMLRHGDGRITVGGNHLTVSTRPQVSEGVDAVQAPVVFGHSNLFDDNWL
;
A
#
# COMPACT_ATOMS: atom_id res chain seq x y z
N GLU A 1 19.32 -11.32 -14.94
CA GLU A 1 18.91 -11.29 -13.51
C GLU A 1 17.50 -10.74 -13.31
N VAL A 2 17.24 -9.43 -13.51
CA VAL A 2 15.92 -8.81 -13.25
C VAL A 2 14.83 -9.34 -14.20
N ALA A 3 15.12 -9.46 -15.50
CA ALA A 3 14.19 -10.08 -16.46
C ALA A 3 14.02 -11.61 -16.26
N ALA A 4 14.80 -12.23 -15.37
CA ALA A 4 14.84 -13.67 -15.14
C ALA A 4 14.32 -14.08 -13.74
N GLY A 5 13.77 -13.15 -12.94
CA GLY A 5 13.20 -13.44 -11.62
C GLY A 5 14.20 -13.87 -10.54
N GLN A 6 15.51 -13.75 -10.79
CA GLN A 6 16.57 -14.26 -9.90
C GLN A 6 16.84 -13.34 -8.68
N ARG A 7 16.15 -12.21 -8.57
CA ARG A 7 16.29 -11.23 -7.48
C ARG A 7 15.05 -11.13 -6.59
N TRP A 8 14.15 -12.09 -6.68
CA TRP A 8 13.02 -12.16 -5.76
C TRP A 8 13.51 -12.09 -4.31
N GLN A 9 13.11 -11.03 -3.60
CA GLN A 9 13.37 -10.87 -2.17
C GLN A 9 12.02 -10.73 -1.46
N PRO A 10 11.74 -11.59 -0.46
CA PRO A 10 10.53 -11.47 0.33
C PRO A 10 10.49 -10.12 1.07
N PRO A 11 9.31 -9.68 1.53
CA PRO A 11 9.16 -8.51 2.37
C PRO A 11 10.12 -8.50 3.58
N MET A 12 11.19 -7.69 3.51
CA MET A 12 12.05 -7.42 4.66
C MET A 12 11.54 -6.17 5.37
N PHE A 13 10.41 -6.28 6.08
CA PHE A 13 9.82 -5.17 6.83
C PHE A 13 10.77 -4.72 7.95
N GLY A 14 11.49 -3.61 7.73
CA GLY A 14 12.42 -3.03 8.71
C GLY A 14 13.73 -3.80 8.91
N ILE A 15 13.97 -4.87 8.15
CA ILE A 15 15.19 -5.68 8.28
C ILE A 15 16.21 -5.19 7.24
N PRO A 16 17.37 -4.63 7.65
CA PRO A 16 18.31 -4.00 6.72
C PRO A 16 19.05 -5.02 5.84
N ARG A 17 19.15 -6.28 6.27
CA ARG A 17 19.81 -7.38 5.55
C ARG A 17 19.14 -8.71 5.86
N LYS A 18 18.98 -9.55 4.84
CA LYS A 18 18.49 -10.92 4.96
C LYS A 18 19.44 -11.73 5.86
N THR A 19 18.91 -12.38 6.89
CA THR A 19 19.70 -13.30 7.73
C THR A 19 20.02 -14.58 6.94
N ALA A 20 21.09 -15.28 7.29
CA ALA A 20 21.56 -16.46 6.55
C ALA A 20 20.53 -17.61 6.54
N ASP A 21 19.68 -17.67 7.57
CA ASP A 21 18.60 -18.63 7.78
C ASP A 21 17.25 -18.18 7.21
N TRP A 22 17.19 -17.01 6.54
CA TRP A 22 15.93 -16.48 6.06
C TRP A 22 15.33 -17.37 4.96
N ASN A 23 14.23 -18.02 5.32
CA ASN A 23 13.49 -18.90 4.44
C ASN A 23 12.61 -18.10 3.45
N ALA A 24 13.13 -17.99 2.23
CA ALA A 24 12.49 -17.34 1.09
C ALA A 24 11.38 -18.19 0.44
N ASP A 25 11.30 -19.48 0.76
CA ASP A 25 10.37 -20.41 0.14
C ASP A 25 8.97 -20.30 0.79
N ILE A 26 8.23 -19.24 0.44
CA ILE A 26 6.89 -18.97 0.97
C ILE A 26 5.95 -20.14 0.70
N TRP A 27 5.99 -20.71 -0.51
CA TRP A 27 5.14 -21.83 -0.91
C TRP A 27 5.44 -23.10 -0.13
N GLY A 28 6.72 -23.46 0.04
CA GLY A 28 7.07 -24.59 0.88
C GLY A 28 6.83 -24.31 2.37
N ARG A 29 6.83 -23.06 2.85
CA ARG A 29 6.36 -22.75 4.22
C ARG A 29 4.86 -23.02 4.35
N ILE A 30 4.05 -22.56 3.40
CA ILE A 30 2.61 -22.83 3.36
C ILE A 30 2.36 -24.34 3.40
N GLN A 31 3.09 -25.11 2.59
CA GLN A 31 2.99 -26.57 2.58
C GLN A 31 3.43 -27.18 3.92
N ARG A 32 4.59 -26.80 4.46
CA ARG A 32 5.11 -27.28 5.76
C ARG A 32 4.17 -27.02 6.93
N HIS A 33 3.42 -25.92 6.88
CA HIS A 33 2.45 -25.55 7.92
C HIS A 33 1.04 -26.11 7.67
N GLY A 34 0.84 -26.95 6.65
CA GLY A 34 -0.47 -27.52 6.33
C GLY A 34 -1.50 -26.48 5.89
N LEU A 35 -1.05 -25.31 5.45
CA LEU A 35 -1.91 -24.21 5.02
C LEU A 35 -2.31 -24.31 3.54
N ALA A 36 -1.71 -25.24 2.80
CA ALA A 36 -1.99 -25.45 1.38
C ALA A 36 -3.49 -25.61 1.04
N PRO A 37 -4.34 -26.30 1.83
CA PRO A 37 -5.77 -26.41 1.54
C PRO A 37 -6.55 -25.09 1.66
N PHE A 38 -6.02 -24.10 2.39
CA PHE A 38 -6.61 -22.77 2.54
C PHE A 38 -6.14 -21.78 1.47
N ILE A 39 -5.20 -22.20 0.63
CA ILE A 39 -4.79 -21.45 -0.54
C ILE A 39 -5.51 -22.05 -1.73
N TYR A 40 -6.39 -21.27 -2.33
CA TYR A 40 -7.05 -21.70 -3.55
C TYR A 40 -5.99 -22.01 -4.60
N PRO A 41 -6.08 -23.19 -5.27
CA PRO A 41 -4.99 -23.70 -6.08
C PRO A 41 -4.60 -22.72 -7.18
N HIS A 42 -3.35 -22.82 -7.62
CA HIS A 42 -2.79 -22.15 -8.80
C HIS A 42 -3.51 -22.48 -10.12
N ASP A 43 -4.70 -23.07 -10.07
CA ASP A 43 -5.40 -23.65 -11.21
C ASP A 43 -6.19 -22.59 -11.98
N GLU A 44 -6.14 -22.74 -13.29
CA GLU A 44 -7.02 -22.10 -14.26
C GLU A 44 -8.50 -22.49 -14.07
N THR A 45 -8.77 -23.45 -13.17
CA THR A 45 -10.10 -24.05 -12.94
C THR A 45 -10.68 -23.57 -11.60
N TRP A 46 -11.36 -22.43 -11.64
CA TRP A 46 -12.08 -21.89 -10.49
C TRP A 46 -13.49 -22.51 -10.42
N PRO A 47 -14.03 -22.75 -9.21
CA PRO A 47 -15.38 -23.30 -9.10
C PRO A 47 -16.38 -22.32 -9.69
N THR A 48 -17.37 -22.86 -10.40
CA THR A 48 -18.40 -22.03 -11.03
C THR A 48 -19.35 -21.40 -10.01
N ASP A 49 -19.38 -21.92 -8.78
CA ASP A 49 -20.23 -21.50 -7.66
C ASP A 49 -19.55 -21.82 -6.32
N VAL A 50 -19.77 -20.98 -5.31
CA VAL A 50 -19.31 -21.15 -3.91
C VAL A 50 -20.47 -21.02 -2.91
N GLY A 51 -21.71 -20.96 -3.38
CA GLY A 51 -22.91 -20.76 -2.57
C GLY A 51 -22.88 -19.42 -1.82
N ASN A 52 -23.37 -19.44 -0.58
CA ASN A 52 -23.42 -18.28 0.30
C ASN A 52 -22.14 -18.06 1.14
N ALA A 53 -21.00 -18.56 0.66
CA ALA A 53 -19.75 -18.46 1.38
C ALA A 53 -19.31 -17.00 1.61
N VAL A 54 -18.64 -16.75 2.74
CA VAL A 54 -17.88 -15.52 2.97
C VAL A 54 -16.48 -15.71 2.43
N VAL A 55 -16.19 -15.09 1.29
CA VAL A 55 -14.92 -15.23 0.57
C VAL A 55 -13.97 -14.11 1.00
N PHE A 56 -12.89 -14.49 1.67
CA PHE A 56 -11.77 -13.60 1.95
C PHE A 56 -10.69 -13.75 0.88
N ARG A 57 -10.28 -12.64 0.28
CA ARG A 57 -9.24 -12.59 -0.74
C ARG A 57 -7.95 -12.06 -0.15
N PHE A 58 -6.90 -12.87 -0.16
CA PHE A 58 -5.56 -12.49 0.27
C PHE A 58 -4.59 -12.52 -0.94
N GLY A 59 -3.98 -11.38 -1.27
CA GLY A 59 -3.30 -11.15 -2.55
C GLY A 59 -1.78 -11.38 -2.57
N TYR A 60 -1.23 -12.22 -1.70
CA TYR A 60 0.20 -12.55 -1.79
C TYR A 60 0.42 -13.61 -2.89
N GLY A 61 1.14 -13.24 -3.95
CA GLY A 61 1.62 -14.17 -4.98
C GLY A 61 0.73 -14.36 -6.21
N VAL A 62 -0.47 -13.77 -6.26
CA VAL A 62 -1.36 -13.84 -7.43
C VAL A 62 -1.97 -12.47 -7.71
N ASN A 63 -1.78 -11.98 -8.93
CA ASN A 63 -2.53 -10.85 -9.46
C ASN A 63 -3.76 -11.41 -10.17
N PHE A 64 -4.94 -11.08 -9.66
CA PHE A 64 -6.19 -11.53 -10.26
C PHE A 64 -6.33 -10.92 -11.66
N SER A 65 -6.36 -11.75 -12.70
CA SER A 65 -6.63 -11.33 -14.07
C SER A 65 -8.10 -10.92 -14.22
N ALA A 66 -8.46 -10.28 -15.34
CA ALA A 66 -9.87 -10.01 -15.66
C ALA A 66 -10.73 -11.28 -15.60
N HIS A 67 -10.16 -12.43 -15.98
CA HIS A 67 -10.80 -13.74 -15.86
C HIS A 67 -11.12 -14.11 -14.40
N HIS A 68 -10.17 -13.91 -13.47
CA HIS A 68 -10.42 -14.15 -12.04
C HIS A 68 -11.46 -13.19 -11.46
N LEU A 69 -11.49 -11.93 -11.92
CA LEU A 69 -12.52 -10.97 -11.49
C LEU A 69 -13.93 -11.42 -11.89
N ALA A 70 -14.09 -12.01 -13.07
CA ALA A 70 -15.38 -12.53 -13.54
C ALA A 70 -15.92 -13.69 -12.68
N TYR A 71 -15.06 -14.47 -12.02
CA TYR A 71 -15.52 -15.47 -11.04
C TYR A 71 -16.06 -14.81 -9.77
N PHE A 72 -15.38 -13.79 -9.25
CA PHE A 72 -15.83 -13.08 -8.05
C PHE A 72 -17.16 -12.37 -8.26
N GLU A 73 -17.35 -11.73 -9.41
CA GLU A 73 -18.62 -11.10 -9.77
C GLU A 73 -19.73 -12.13 -9.82
N ARG A 74 -19.49 -13.25 -10.52
CA ARG A 74 -20.46 -14.35 -10.61
C ARG A 74 -20.83 -14.94 -9.24
N TRP A 75 -19.85 -15.23 -8.40
CA TRP A 75 -20.10 -15.76 -7.04
C TRP A 75 -20.91 -14.79 -6.20
N ARG A 76 -20.59 -13.49 -6.27
CA ARG A 76 -21.37 -12.45 -5.57
C ARG A 76 -22.82 -12.44 -6.07
N ASP A 77 -23.02 -12.49 -7.37
CA ASP A 77 -24.35 -12.51 -7.99
C ASP A 77 -25.13 -13.79 -7.65
N GLN A 78 -24.43 -14.87 -7.27
CA GLN A 78 -24.98 -16.15 -6.78
C GLN A 78 -25.16 -16.21 -5.24
N GLY A 79 -24.86 -15.13 -4.52
CA GLY A 79 -25.11 -15.04 -3.07
C GLY A 79 -23.87 -15.14 -2.18
N ALA A 80 -22.67 -15.26 -2.73
CA ALA A 80 -21.44 -15.18 -1.95
C ALA A 80 -21.21 -13.77 -1.42
N THR A 81 -20.62 -13.66 -0.22
CA THR A 81 -20.20 -12.37 0.35
C THR A 81 -18.70 -12.21 0.19
N LEU A 82 -18.25 -11.21 -0.57
CA LEU A 82 -16.83 -10.90 -0.72
C LEU A 82 -16.38 -9.95 0.42
N LEU A 83 -15.52 -10.42 1.32
CA LEU A 83 -15.06 -9.62 2.47
C LEU A 83 -14.19 -8.43 2.03
N ASN A 84 -13.42 -8.62 0.94
CA ASN A 84 -12.67 -7.56 0.27
C ASN A 84 -13.18 -7.44 -1.17
N PRO A 85 -13.97 -6.41 -1.54
CA PRO A 85 -14.57 -6.31 -2.87
C PRO A 85 -13.52 -6.33 -4.01
N PRO A 86 -13.93 -6.65 -5.25
CA PRO A 86 -13.02 -6.77 -6.40
C PRO A 86 -12.30 -5.45 -6.75
N THR A 87 -12.61 -4.36 -6.06
CA THR A 87 -12.05 -3.02 -6.19
C THR A 87 -10.58 -2.86 -5.77
N PHE A 88 -9.80 -3.94 -5.58
CA PHE A 88 -8.38 -3.81 -5.20
C PHE A 88 -7.53 -3.12 -6.27
N TYR A 89 -7.97 -3.15 -7.54
CA TYR A 89 -7.36 -2.30 -8.56
C TYR A 89 -7.47 -0.80 -8.21
N LEU A 90 -8.48 -0.37 -7.44
CA LEU A 90 -8.62 1.01 -6.94
C LEU A 90 -7.52 1.43 -5.96
N ASP A 91 -6.82 0.47 -5.33
CA ASP A 91 -5.61 0.76 -4.54
C ASP A 91 -4.36 0.97 -5.42
N SER A 92 -4.51 0.86 -6.75
CA SER A 92 -3.43 1.11 -7.69
C SER A 92 -3.00 2.58 -7.66
N LYS A 93 -1.71 2.79 -7.43
CA LYS A 93 -1.10 4.12 -7.51
C LYS A 93 -1.27 4.76 -8.89
N ALA A 94 -1.39 3.95 -9.96
CA ALA A 94 -1.64 4.45 -11.30
C ALA A 94 -3.06 5.01 -11.45
N LEU A 95 -4.06 4.43 -10.78
CA LEU A 95 -5.42 4.98 -10.78
C LEU A 95 -5.51 6.28 -9.96
N LEU A 96 -4.68 6.45 -8.93
CA LEU A 96 -4.61 7.75 -8.23
C LEU A 96 -4.23 8.90 -9.17
N CYS A 97 -3.42 8.63 -10.21
CA CYS A 97 -3.09 9.64 -11.22
C CYS A 97 -4.32 10.10 -12.02
N ALA A 98 -5.35 9.26 -12.15
CA ALA A 98 -6.57 9.61 -12.89
C ALA A 98 -7.35 10.76 -12.24
N LEU A 99 -7.15 11.03 -10.94
CA LEU A 99 -7.71 12.19 -10.24
C LEU A 99 -7.22 13.54 -10.80
N ARG A 100 -6.22 13.54 -11.69
CA ARG A 100 -5.73 14.71 -12.41
C ARG A 100 -6.44 14.95 -13.74
N LEU A 101 -7.18 13.97 -14.25
CA LEU A 101 -7.95 14.11 -15.49
C LEU A 101 -9.21 14.92 -15.23
N SER A 102 -9.45 15.96 -16.03
CA SER A 102 -10.63 16.83 -15.89
C SER A 102 -11.93 16.04 -15.94
N SER A 103 -12.05 15.10 -16.89
CA SER A 103 -13.23 14.25 -17.05
C SER A 103 -13.54 13.39 -15.82
N VAL A 104 -12.52 12.87 -15.14
CA VAL A 104 -12.70 12.10 -13.89
C VAL A 104 -13.15 13.02 -12.77
N ARG A 105 -12.54 14.21 -12.65
CA ARG A 105 -12.92 15.19 -11.62
C ARG A 105 -14.34 15.72 -11.83
N GLU A 106 -14.76 15.94 -13.08
CA GLU A 106 -16.12 16.33 -13.45
C GLU A 106 -17.15 15.27 -13.03
N GLN A 107 -16.86 13.99 -13.28
CA GLN A 107 -17.74 12.89 -12.85
C GLN A 107 -17.85 12.78 -11.32
N ILE A 108 -16.74 12.95 -10.60
CA ILE A 108 -16.75 12.98 -9.13
C ILE A 108 -17.58 14.17 -8.65
N ALA A 109 -17.38 15.36 -9.22
CA ALA A 109 -18.10 16.56 -8.84
C ALA A 109 -19.61 16.46 -9.10
N ALA A 110 -20.01 15.81 -10.21
CA ALA A 110 -21.41 15.53 -10.53
C ALA A 110 -22.08 14.61 -9.49
N THR A 111 -21.30 13.73 -8.85
CA THR A 111 -21.78 12.85 -7.77
C THR A 111 -21.74 13.54 -6.42
N SER A 112 -20.64 14.24 -6.12
CA SER A 112 -20.44 14.98 -4.86
C SER A 112 -19.27 15.97 -4.99
N SER A 113 -19.56 17.27 -4.99
CA SER A 113 -18.54 18.32 -4.93
C SER A 113 -17.71 18.28 -3.63
N ALA A 114 -18.35 17.92 -2.51
CA ALA A 114 -17.67 17.75 -1.22
C ALA A 114 -16.64 16.60 -1.26
N ALA A 115 -16.90 15.54 -2.02
CA ALA A 115 -15.95 14.45 -2.21
C ALA A 115 -14.67 14.95 -2.90
N LEU A 116 -14.79 15.85 -3.89
CA LEU A 116 -13.61 16.41 -4.57
C LEU A 116 -12.74 17.23 -3.61
N THR A 117 -13.36 18.07 -2.78
CA THR A 117 -12.64 18.82 -1.74
C THR A 117 -11.95 17.90 -0.73
N ALA A 118 -12.60 16.81 -0.31
CA ALA A 118 -12.00 15.84 0.58
C ALA A 118 -10.79 15.13 -0.06
N LEU A 119 -10.91 14.73 -1.34
CA LEU A 119 -9.83 14.10 -2.09
C LEU A 119 -8.63 15.05 -2.26
N ASP A 120 -8.86 16.32 -2.58
CA ASP A 120 -7.79 17.32 -2.74
C ASP A 120 -7.02 17.58 -1.43
N ARG A 121 -7.67 17.44 -0.28
CA ARG A 121 -7.04 17.55 1.04
C ARG A 121 -6.30 16.28 1.45
N ALA A 122 -6.81 15.11 1.06
CA ALA A 122 -6.36 13.82 1.56
C ALA A 122 -5.34 13.12 0.65
N ILE A 123 -5.37 13.38 -0.65
CA ILE A 123 -4.54 12.68 -1.63
C ILE A 123 -3.45 13.62 -2.15
N PRO A 124 -2.16 13.30 -1.93
CA PRO A 124 -1.08 14.10 -2.47
C PRO A 124 -1.06 14.07 -3.99
N GLU A 125 -0.61 15.17 -4.60
CA GLU A 125 -0.41 15.28 -6.04
C GLU A 125 0.42 14.08 -6.55
N THR A 126 -0.14 13.33 -7.50
CA THR A 126 0.45 12.09 -8.01
C THR A 126 0.39 12.09 -9.54
N HIS A 127 1.53 11.78 -10.17
CA HIS A 127 1.73 11.76 -11.62
C HIS A 127 2.25 10.42 -12.09
N LEU A 128 1.81 9.99 -13.27
CA LEU A 128 2.40 8.83 -13.95
C LEU A 128 3.65 9.28 -14.73
N LEU A 129 4.78 8.61 -14.50
CA LEU A 129 6.00 8.85 -15.27
C LEU A 129 5.90 8.20 -16.66
N GLY A 130 6.47 8.86 -17.67
CA GLY A 130 6.56 8.33 -19.03
C GLY A 130 5.29 8.49 -19.89
N TRP A 131 4.23 9.11 -19.36
CA TRP A 131 3.03 9.49 -20.12
C TRP A 131 3.15 10.92 -20.71
N GLU A 132 2.29 11.27 -21.66
CA GLU A 132 2.24 12.57 -22.35
C GLU A 132 2.42 13.78 -21.39
N GLY A 133 3.20 14.79 -21.82
CA GLY A 133 3.63 15.92 -20.97
C GLY A 133 4.90 15.67 -20.15
N ALA A 134 5.54 14.51 -20.36
CA ALA A 134 6.74 14.05 -19.67
C ALA A 134 7.87 15.08 -19.53
N ASN A 135 8.08 15.97 -20.51
CA ASN A 135 9.17 16.95 -20.43
C ASN A 135 8.90 18.04 -19.38
N THR A 136 7.70 18.61 -19.34
CA THR A 136 7.32 19.62 -18.33
C THR A 136 7.26 19.00 -16.93
N LEU A 137 6.73 17.78 -16.82
CA LEU A 137 6.73 17.04 -15.56
C LEU A 137 8.16 16.74 -15.10
N LEU A 138 9.05 16.28 -16.00
CA LEU A 138 10.43 15.96 -15.65
C LEU A 138 11.17 17.19 -15.11
N SER A 139 11.05 18.36 -15.75
CA SER A 139 11.66 19.60 -15.26
C SER A 139 11.16 19.94 -13.84
N LYS A 140 9.84 19.90 -13.61
CA LYS A 140 9.25 20.13 -12.28
C LYS A 140 9.83 19.16 -11.24
N LEU A 141 9.87 17.86 -11.56
CA LEU A 141 10.38 16.84 -10.64
C LEU A 141 11.88 17.00 -10.35
N GLN A 142 12.65 17.56 -11.28
CA GLN A 142 14.08 17.87 -11.10
C GLN A 142 14.28 19.09 -10.21
N GLU A 143 13.59 20.20 -10.51
CA GLU A 143 13.66 21.45 -9.75
C GLU A 143 13.18 21.27 -8.31
N GLU A 144 12.12 20.50 -8.11
CA GLU A 144 11.49 20.29 -6.81
C GLU A 144 11.96 19.00 -6.12
N ARG A 145 13.14 18.45 -6.46
CA ARG A 145 13.63 17.12 -6.02
C ARG A 145 13.28 16.74 -4.59
N THR A 146 13.51 17.62 -3.62
CA THR A 146 13.31 17.35 -2.19
C THR A 146 11.84 17.17 -1.77
N GLN A 147 10.90 17.52 -2.66
CA GLN A 147 9.46 17.54 -2.42
C GLN A 147 8.76 16.33 -3.06
N TRP A 148 9.50 15.43 -3.71
CA TRP A 148 8.94 14.32 -4.48
C TRP A 148 9.51 12.96 -4.06
N ILE A 149 8.66 11.95 -4.17
CA ILE A 149 9.05 10.54 -4.12
C ILE A 149 8.60 9.86 -5.42
N ILE A 150 9.32 8.81 -5.83
CA ILE A 150 8.82 7.90 -6.86
C ILE A 150 8.52 6.53 -6.27
N LYS A 151 7.49 5.86 -6.82
CA LYS A 151 7.02 4.55 -6.39
C LYS A 151 6.64 3.72 -7.61
N PHE A 152 6.92 2.43 -7.58
CA PHE A 152 6.38 1.55 -8.62
C PHE A 152 4.88 1.36 -8.39
N ALA A 153 4.13 1.42 -9.49
CA ALA A 153 2.67 1.46 -9.54
C ALA A 153 2.09 0.31 -10.39
N GLY A 154 2.90 -0.71 -10.65
CA GLY A 154 2.49 -1.91 -11.38
C GLY A 154 2.97 -3.14 -10.65
N PHE A 155 2.28 -4.25 -10.81
CA PHE A 155 2.74 -5.51 -10.25
C PHE A 155 3.96 -5.98 -11.04
N ASP A 156 5.07 -6.15 -10.36
CA ASP A 156 6.21 -6.86 -10.89
C ASP A 156 6.23 -8.27 -10.30
N VAL A 157 6.72 -9.23 -11.09
CA VAL A 157 6.91 -10.63 -10.66
C VAL A 157 7.79 -10.70 -9.40
N ASP A 158 8.64 -9.68 -9.19
CA ASP A 158 9.57 -9.55 -8.07
C ASP A 158 9.01 -8.80 -6.85
N ASN A 159 7.75 -8.37 -6.88
CA ASN A 159 7.06 -7.73 -5.74
C ASN A 159 7.74 -6.44 -5.22
N GLN A 160 8.53 -5.72 -6.04
CA GLN A 160 9.13 -4.41 -5.72
C GLN A 160 8.07 -3.31 -5.61
N ALA A 161 6.93 -3.48 -6.27
CA ALA A 161 5.84 -2.50 -6.20
C ALA A 161 5.04 -2.51 -4.89
N TRP A 162 5.31 -3.49 -4.03
CA TRP A 162 4.62 -3.70 -2.77
C TRP A 162 5.44 -3.24 -1.56
N GLY A 163 4.79 -2.51 -0.67
CA GLY A 163 5.40 -1.91 0.51
C GLY A 163 6.33 -0.74 0.18
N GLY A 164 7.16 -0.35 1.15
CA GLY A 164 8.12 0.77 1.05
C GLY A 164 9.31 0.56 0.11
N ARG A 165 9.36 -0.52 -0.66
CA ARG A 165 10.59 -1.05 -1.31
C ARG A 165 11.01 -0.27 -2.54
N SER A 166 10.04 0.11 -3.37
CA SER A 166 10.29 0.94 -4.56
C SER A 166 10.29 2.44 -4.26
N VAL A 167 10.07 2.83 -3.00
CA VAL A 167 10.04 4.24 -2.62
C VAL A 167 11.44 4.82 -2.72
N GLN A 168 11.64 5.72 -3.68
CA GLN A 168 12.85 6.54 -3.75
C GLN A 168 12.48 7.97 -3.36
N ILE A 169 13.18 8.52 -2.38
CA ILE A 169 12.90 9.86 -1.85
C ILE A 169 13.89 10.84 -2.47
N GLY A 170 13.40 11.81 -3.23
CA GLY A 170 14.27 12.72 -3.98
C GLY A 170 15.28 13.44 -3.08
N ALA A 171 14.89 13.78 -1.84
CA ALA A 171 15.77 14.38 -0.83
C ALA A 171 17.08 13.59 -0.56
N GLN A 172 17.11 12.28 -0.81
CA GLN A 172 18.25 11.39 -0.56
C GLN A 172 19.24 11.29 -1.72
N TYR A 173 18.96 11.94 -2.84
CA TYR A 173 19.77 11.89 -4.06
C TYR A 173 20.44 13.23 -4.34
N SER A 174 21.59 13.23 -5.01
CA SER A 174 22.05 14.44 -5.70
C SER A 174 21.16 14.75 -6.91
N ASP A 175 21.19 15.98 -7.41
CA ASP A 175 20.35 16.37 -8.57
C ASP A 175 20.65 15.52 -9.81
N THR A 176 21.94 15.21 -10.04
CA THR A 176 22.38 14.31 -11.11
C THR A 176 21.85 12.89 -10.92
N ALA A 177 21.97 12.33 -9.71
CA ALA A 177 21.52 10.97 -9.43
C ALA A 177 19.99 10.86 -9.50
N TRP A 178 19.27 11.88 -9.03
CA TRP A 178 17.81 11.99 -9.14
C TRP A 178 17.35 12.06 -10.58
N THR A 179 17.99 12.90 -11.40
CA THR A 179 17.70 13.01 -12.83
C THR A 179 17.90 11.67 -13.55
N ALA A 180 19.02 10.99 -13.28
CA ALA A 180 19.29 9.69 -13.88
C ALA A 180 18.23 8.64 -13.45
N LEU A 181 17.83 8.66 -12.17
CA LEU A 181 16.79 7.80 -11.64
C LEU A 181 15.42 8.05 -12.31
N LEU A 182 15.01 9.31 -12.46
CA LEU A 182 13.75 9.68 -13.12
C LEU A 182 13.73 9.18 -14.57
N LYS A 183 14.79 9.49 -15.34
CA LYS A 183 14.92 9.06 -16.75
C LYS A 183 14.86 7.54 -16.87
N ARG A 184 15.62 6.81 -16.05
CA ARG A 184 15.56 5.34 -16.03
C ARG A 184 14.16 4.82 -15.71
N SER A 185 13.49 5.45 -14.74
CA SER A 185 12.17 5.01 -14.28
C SER A 185 11.08 5.19 -15.34
N MET A 186 11.19 6.20 -16.21
CA MET A 186 10.27 6.41 -17.34
C MET A 186 10.35 5.31 -18.41
N HIS A 187 11.46 4.58 -18.48
CA HIS A 187 11.69 3.51 -19.45
C HIS A 187 11.47 2.11 -18.86
N LEU A 188 10.98 2.00 -17.63
CA LEU A 188 10.65 0.71 -17.05
C LEU A 188 9.40 0.13 -17.74
N PRO A 189 9.30 -1.20 -17.88
CA PRO A 189 8.17 -1.84 -18.56
C PRO A 189 6.89 -1.88 -17.71
N TRP A 190 6.89 -1.27 -16.52
CA TRP A 190 5.75 -1.13 -15.63
C TRP A 190 5.57 0.33 -15.21
N PRO A 191 4.34 0.75 -14.83
CA PRO A 191 4.08 2.12 -14.44
C PRO A 191 4.85 2.51 -13.18
N VAL A 192 5.43 3.71 -13.19
CA VAL A 192 6.05 4.36 -12.04
C VAL A 192 5.34 5.68 -11.82
N VAL A 193 5.03 5.99 -10.56
CA VAL A 193 4.42 7.28 -10.22
C VAL A 193 5.39 8.17 -9.47
N ALA A 194 5.31 9.47 -9.72
CA ALA A 194 5.86 10.49 -8.85
C ALA A 194 4.74 11.04 -7.96
N GLN A 195 4.98 11.11 -6.66
CA GLN A 195 4.01 11.60 -5.68
C GLN A 195 4.65 12.70 -4.83
N ARG A 196 3.90 13.77 -4.57
CA ARG A 196 4.31 14.86 -3.70
C ARG A 196 4.49 14.31 -2.29
N MET A 197 5.59 14.66 -1.64
CA MET A 197 5.80 14.33 -0.24
C MET A 197 4.76 15.04 0.63
N THR A 198 4.08 14.28 1.47
CA THR A 198 3.24 14.82 2.55
C THR A 198 4.08 14.89 3.82
N PRO A 199 4.19 16.07 4.47
CA PRO A 199 4.83 16.17 5.77
C PRO A 199 4.17 15.21 6.76
N SER A 200 4.99 14.40 7.42
CA SER A 200 4.54 13.55 8.52
C SER A 200 4.94 14.23 9.82
N LEU A 201 4.05 14.18 10.81
CA LEU A 201 4.39 14.66 12.15
C LEU A 201 5.55 13.82 12.69
N GLN A 202 6.51 14.47 13.35
CA GLN A 202 7.59 13.79 14.06
C GLN A 202 7.32 13.93 15.56
N ILE A 203 7.45 12.81 16.29
CA ILE A 203 7.18 12.76 17.73
C ILE A 203 8.23 11.94 18.44
N ASP A 204 8.49 12.29 19.71
CA ASP A 204 9.20 11.40 20.62
C ASP A 204 8.23 10.34 21.13
N MET A 205 8.54 9.06 20.91
CA MET A 205 7.64 7.95 21.24
C MET A 205 8.27 7.05 22.32
N PRO A 206 7.75 7.08 23.56
CA PRO A 206 8.16 6.11 24.58
C PRO A 206 7.64 4.71 24.22
N TYR A 207 8.44 3.69 24.50
CA TYR A 207 8.09 2.29 24.25
C TYR A 207 8.80 1.35 25.22
N PHE A 208 8.42 0.07 25.23
CA PHE A 208 9.17 -0.99 25.90
C PHE A 208 9.94 -1.80 24.87
N ASP A 209 11.23 -2.00 25.09
CA ASP A 209 12.07 -2.78 24.19
C ASP A 209 11.83 -4.30 24.33
N VAL A 210 12.60 -5.09 23.59
CA VAL A 210 12.50 -6.56 23.60
C VAL A 210 12.83 -7.20 24.96
N ALA A 211 13.51 -6.49 25.85
CA ALA A 211 13.82 -6.91 27.21
C ALA A 211 12.78 -6.40 28.23
N GLY A 212 11.75 -5.67 27.77
CA GLY A 212 10.75 -5.03 28.62
C GLY A 212 11.28 -3.78 29.33
N ALA A 213 12.42 -3.23 28.91
CA ALA A 213 12.96 -2.01 29.49
C ALA A 213 12.32 -0.77 28.84
N PRO A 214 12.01 0.29 29.62
CA PRO A 214 11.56 1.55 29.05
C PRO A 214 12.62 2.15 28.12
N ALA A 215 12.19 2.60 26.95
CA ALA A 215 13.02 3.21 25.93
C ALA A 215 12.29 4.39 25.26
N LEU A 216 13.04 5.21 24.52
CA LEU A 216 12.51 6.34 23.78
C LEU A 216 12.96 6.27 22.32
N LEU A 217 12.02 6.43 21.39
CA LEU A 217 12.28 6.66 19.98
C LEU A 217 12.19 8.18 19.71
N PRO A 218 13.31 8.91 19.69
CA PRO A 218 13.29 10.35 19.50
C PRO A 218 12.99 10.70 18.03
N ASN A 219 12.22 11.77 17.83
CA ASN A 219 11.91 12.38 16.54
C ASN A 219 11.42 11.38 15.48
N GLY A 220 10.61 10.42 15.89
CA GLY A 220 10.10 9.35 15.04
C GLY A 220 9.04 9.83 14.07
N VAL A 221 9.14 9.39 12.81
CA VAL A 221 8.21 9.72 11.73
C VAL A 221 6.92 8.92 11.90
N THR A 222 5.79 9.62 11.93
CA THR A 222 4.47 9.03 12.19
C THR A 222 3.75 8.61 10.91
N ARG A 223 2.99 7.51 11.01
CA ARG A 223 1.96 7.13 10.05
C ARG A 223 0.72 6.66 10.81
N LEU A 224 -0.40 7.33 10.60
CA LEU A 224 -1.70 6.91 11.11
C LEU A 224 -2.42 6.07 10.04
N ARG A 225 -2.93 4.90 10.43
CA ARG A 225 -3.85 4.09 9.63
C ARG A 225 -5.18 3.98 10.34
N SER A 226 -6.26 4.37 9.66
CA SER A 226 -7.63 4.16 10.10
C SER A 226 -8.21 2.93 9.42
N PHE A 227 -8.83 2.04 10.19
CA PHE A 227 -9.54 0.88 9.67
C PHE A 227 -11.01 1.24 9.54
N MET A 228 -11.53 1.23 8.32
CA MET A 228 -12.91 1.59 8.03
C MET A 228 -13.73 0.34 7.71
N LEU A 229 -14.92 0.26 8.28
CA LEU A 229 -15.89 -0.81 8.06
C LEU A 229 -17.08 -0.23 7.32
N ARG A 230 -17.48 -0.89 6.23
CA ARG A 230 -18.72 -0.58 5.51
C ARG A 230 -19.81 -1.54 5.98
N HIS A 231 -20.93 -0.99 6.41
CA HIS A 231 -22.13 -1.70 6.83
C HIS A 231 -23.02 -2.03 5.62
N GLY A 232 -23.93 -3.00 5.78
CA GLY A 232 -24.85 -3.42 4.72
C GLY A 232 -25.82 -2.31 4.24
N ASP A 233 -26.05 -1.29 5.07
CA ASP A 233 -26.82 -0.07 4.75
C ASP A 233 -25.98 1.01 4.04
N GLY A 234 -24.71 0.71 3.73
CA GLY A 234 -23.78 1.64 3.08
C GLY A 234 -23.07 2.60 4.04
N ARG A 235 -23.43 2.62 5.33
CA ARG A 235 -22.76 3.44 6.36
C ARG A 235 -21.29 3.01 6.49
N ILE A 236 -20.42 3.96 6.81
CA ILE A 236 -18.99 3.71 7.05
C ILE A 236 -18.68 4.10 8.51
N THR A 237 -18.01 3.22 9.24
CA THR A 237 -17.52 3.49 10.61
C THR A 237 -16.02 3.25 10.69
N VAL A 238 -15.32 4.02 11.53
CA VAL A 238 -13.92 3.76 11.86
C VAL A 238 -13.89 2.72 12.99
N GLY A 239 -13.42 1.50 12.67
CA GLY A 239 -13.32 0.40 13.63
C GLY A 239 -12.07 0.45 14.52
N GLY A 240 -11.13 1.34 14.21
CA GLY A 240 -9.92 1.55 15.01
C GLY A 240 -8.86 2.31 14.25
N ASN A 241 -7.85 2.78 14.96
CA ASN A 241 -6.71 3.45 14.38
C ASN A 241 -5.41 2.85 14.90
N HIS A 242 -4.39 2.84 14.07
CA HIS A 242 -3.07 2.34 14.38
C HIS A 242 -2.04 3.38 14.00
N LEU A 243 -1.20 3.76 14.96
CA LEU A 243 -0.06 4.63 14.77
C LEU A 243 1.19 3.78 14.66
N THR A 244 1.94 4.02 13.59
CA THR A 244 3.31 3.54 13.44
C THR A 244 4.25 4.72 13.59
N VAL A 245 5.27 4.59 14.44
CA VAL A 245 6.35 5.56 14.61
C VAL A 245 7.66 4.88 14.25
N SER A 246 8.45 5.47 13.35
CA SER A 246 9.65 4.83 12.82
C SER A 246 10.80 5.81 12.68
N THR A 247 12.04 5.28 12.64
CA THR A 247 13.23 6.11 12.39
C THR A 247 13.34 6.56 10.92
N ARG A 248 12.57 5.96 10.01
CA ARG A 248 12.72 6.14 8.56
C ARG A 248 11.37 6.35 7.85
N PRO A 249 11.27 7.31 6.92
CA PRO A 249 10.03 7.57 6.20
C PRO A 249 9.62 6.47 5.20
N GLN A 250 10.53 5.57 4.79
CA GLN A 250 10.26 4.56 3.74
C GLN A 250 9.45 3.36 4.23
N VAL A 251 9.60 2.95 5.50
CA VAL A 251 9.07 1.67 5.99
C VAL A 251 8.02 1.91 7.05
N SER A 252 6.81 1.45 6.77
CA SER A 252 5.76 1.31 7.78
C SER A 252 5.72 -0.14 8.22
N GLU A 253 5.66 -0.37 9.53
CA GLU A 253 5.61 -1.71 10.17
C GLU A 253 6.94 -2.48 10.10
N GLY A 254 8.07 -1.77 10.24
CA GLY A 254 9.39 -2.39 10.40
C GLY A 254 9.63 -2.92 11.82
N VAL A 255 10.59 -3.83 11.97
CA VAL A 255 11.08 -4.28 13.29
C VAL A 255 11.65 -3.14 14.16
N ASP A 256 11.97 -2.00 13.54
CA ASP A 256 12.46 -0.78 14.18
C ASP A 256 11.35 0.24 14.44
N ALA A 257 10.09 -0.12 14.22
CA ALA A 257 8.95 0.76 14.43
C ALA A 257 8.24 0.48 15.76
N VAL A 258 7.85 1.55 16.45
CA VAL A 258 6.91 1.48 17.56
C VAL A 258 5.49 1.52 16.98
N GLN A 259 4.64 0.62 17.45
CA GLN A 259 3.28 0.44 16.98
C GLN A 259 2.31 0.55 18.14
N ALA A 260 1.28 1.38 18.00
CA ALA A 260 0.30 1.61 19.06
C ALA A 260 -1.11 1.78 18.49
N PRO A 261 -2.14 1.20 19.12
CA PRO A 261 -3.52 1.60 18.83
C PRO A 261 -3.71 3.07 19.19
N VAL A 262 -4.51 3.78 18.40
CA VAL A 262 -4.87 5.18 18.67
C VAL A 262 -6.36 5.27 18.94
N VAL A 263 -6.69 5.94 20.03
CA VAL A 263 -8.04 6.35 20.36
C VAL A 263 -8.13 7.86 20.17
N PHE A 264 -9.04 8.29 19.31
CA PHE A 264 -9.41 9.70 19.25
C PHE A 264 -10.34 9.99 20.42
N GLY A 265 -9.92 10.89 21.31
CA GLY A 265 -10.73 11.28 22.44
C GLY A 265 -12.05 11.91 22.00
N HIS A 266 -13.16 11.27 22.34
CA HIS A 266 -14.34 11.96 22.83
C HIS A 266 -14.51 11.55 24.30
N SER A 267 -14.77 12.52 25.17
CA SER A 267 -15.10 12.33 26.58
C SER A 267 -15.96 11.08 26.86
N ASN A 268 -15.55 10.29 27.87
CA ASN A 268 -16.33 9.26 28.58
C ASN A 268 -16.74 7.96 27.82
N LEU A 269 -15.81 7.26 27.15
CA LEU A 269 -16.10 5.90 26.62
C LEU A 269 -14.96 4.89 26.82
N PHE A 270 -14.26 4.97 27.95
CA PHE A 270 -13.56 3.81 28.51
C PHE A 270 -14.12 3.57 29.90
N ASP A 271 -15.28 2.90 29.95
CA ASP A 271 -15.59 2.09 31.11
C ASP A 271 -14.48 1.06 31.26
N ASP A 272 -13.93 1.02 32.46
CA ASP A 272 -12.92 0.10 32.93
C ASP A 272 -13.35 -1.34 32.65
N ASN A 273 -12.87 -1.95 31.56
CA ASN A 273 -12.81 -3.41 31.36
C ASN A 273 -12.12 -3.73 30.03
N TRP A 274 -10.80 -3.62 29.99
CA TRP A 274 -9.99 -4.44 29.10
C TRP A 274 -8.87 -5.10 29.92
N LEU A 275 -8.98 -6.44 29.99
CA LEU A 275 -8.04 -7.39 30.59
C LEU A 275 -6.69 -7.38 29.88
#